data_AF-A0A5C7AN41-F1
#
_entry.id   AF-A0A5C7AN41-F1
#
_cell.length_a   1.000
_cell.length_b   1.000
_cell.length_c   1.000
_cell.angle_alpha   90.00
_cell.angle_beta   90.00
_cell.angle_gamma   90.00
#
_symmetry.space_group_name_H-M   'P 1'
#
loop_
_entity.id
_entity.type
_entity.pdbx_description
1 polymer ?
#
loop_
_entity_poly.entity_id
_entity_poly.type
_entity_poly.pdbx_seq_one_letter_code
_entity_poly.pdbx_strand_id
1 'polypeptide(L)' 'MNNFKDQLNRTVCFNKTPQRIISLVPSQTELLCDLGLEASIVGVTK' A
#
# COMPACT_ATOMS: atom_id res chain seq x y z
N MET A 1 1.74 -8.07 -15.62
CA MET A 1 2.29 -6.74 -15.36
C MET A 1 1.11 -5.81 -15.26
N ASN A 2 0.80 -5.37 -14.04
CA ASN A 2 -0.46 -4.67 -13.75
C ASN A 2 -0.16 -3.18 -13.60
N ASN A 3 -0.88 -2.36 -14.35
CA ASN A 3 -0.74 -0.90 -14.35
C ASN A 3 -1.89 -0.32 -13.54
N PHE A 4 -1.57 0.47 -12.52
CA PHE A 4 -2.53 1.17 -11.69
C PHE A 4 -2.27 2.67 -11.79
N LYS A 5 -3.33 3.46 -11.67
CA LYS A 5 -3.22 4.91 -11.53
C LYS A 5 -3.43 5.30 -10.08
N ASP A 6 -2.53 6.11 -9.54
CA ASP A 6 -2.73 6.71 -8.22
C ASP A 6 -3.69 7.91 -8.30
N GLN A 7 -3.98 8.51 -7.14
CA GLN A 7 -4.87 9.68 -7.04
C GLN A 7 -4.28 10.97 -7.66
N LEU A 8 -2.99 10.96 -8.02
CA LEU A 8 -2.30 12.05 -8.71
C LEU A 8 -2.12 11.76 -10.21
N ASN A 9 -2.84 10.76 -10.73
CA ASN A 9 -2.81 10.31 -12.13
C ASN A 9 -1.40 9.84 -12.60
N ARG A 10 -0.58 9.35 -11.67
CA ARG A 10 0.71 8.70 -11.98
C ARG A 10 0.48 7.22 -12.23
N THR A 11 1.18 6.67 -13.22
CA THR A 11 1.13 5.24 -13.53
C THR A 11 2.14 4.48 -12.68
N VAL A 12 1.66 3.50 -11.93
CA VAL A 12 2.49 2.58 -11.14
C VAL A 12 2.36 1.17 -11.72
N CYS A 13 3.50 0.55 -12.02
CA CYS A 13 3.56 -0.77 -12.63
C CYS A 13 4.03 -1.80 -11.59
N PHE A 14 3.26 -2.88 -11.41
CA PHE A 14 3.66 -4.01 -10.59
C PHE A 14 3.85 -5.26 -11.44
N ASN A 15 5.03 -5.87 -11.37
CA ASN A 15 5.32 -7.13 -12.06
C ASN A 15 4.63 -8.32 -11.36
N LYS A 16 4.42 -8.21 -10.05
CA LYS A 16 3.78 -9.21 -9.18
C LYS A 16 3.03 -8.51 -8.05
N THR A 17 2.15 -9.22 -7.36
CA THR A 17 1.46 -8.71 -6.17
C THR A 17 2.47 -8.27 -5.10
N PRO A 18 2.37 -7.03 -4.57
CA PRO A 18 3.24 -6.56 -3.51
C PRO A 18 3.02 -7.36 -2.23
N GLN A 19 4.11 -7.70 -1.54
CA GLN A 19 4.09 -8.50 -0.30
C GLN A 19 4.52 -7.71 0.94
N ARG A 20 5.03 -6.48 0.74
CA ARG A 20 5.52 -5.61 1.80
C ARG A 20 4.99 -4.21 1.57
N ILE A 21 4.40 -3.63 2.61
CA ILE A 21 3.73 -2.33 2.59
C ILE A 21 4.44 -1.41 3.56
N ILE A 22 4.75 -0.19 3.12
CA ILE A 22 5.19 0.90 3.99
C ILE A 22 4.07 1.95 3.96
N SER A 23 3.50 2.27 5.12
CA SER A 23 2.41 3.24 5.23
C SER A 23 2.91 4.54 5.84
N LEU A 24 2.66 5.66 5.17
CA LEU A 24 3.08 7.00 5.61
C LEU A 24 1.92 7.86 6.13
N VAL A 25 0.70 7.35 6.10
CA VAL A 25 -0.50 8.11 6.47
C VAL A 25 -1.31 7.26 7.46
N PRO A 26 -1.55 7.73 8.70
CA PRO A 26 -2.23 6.94 9.73
C PRO A 26 -3.59 6.37 9.29
N SER A 27 -4.43 7.18 8.63
CA SER A 27 -5.74 6.74 8.15
C SER A 27 -5.67 5.64 7.08
N GLN A 28 -4.59 5.60 6.30
CA GLN A 28 -4.36 4.51 5.34
C GLN A 28 -3.83 3.26 6.04
N THR A 29 -3.04 3.41 7.10
CA THR A 29 -2.61 2.29 7.95
C THR A 29 -3.81 1.61 8.61
N GLU A 30 -4.75 2.38 9.17
CA GLU A 30 -5.98 1.86 9.77
C GLU A 30 -6.81 1.05 8.76
N LEU A 31 -7.02 1.58 7.56
CA LEU A 31 -7.70 0.87 6.48
C LEU A 31 -7.02 -0.46 6.11
N LEU A 32 -5.68 -0.49 6.07
CA LEU A 32 -4.94 -1.72 5.81
C LEU A 32 -5.15 -2.77 6.92
N CYS A 33 -5.24 -2.34 8.17
CA CYS A 33 -5.55 -3.22 9.30
C CYS A 33 -6.98 -3.77 9.22
N ASP A 34 -7.97 -2.94 8.92
CA ASP A 34 -9.38 -3.36 8.73
C ASP A 34 -9.53 -4.38 7.60
N LEU A 35 -8.68 -4.28 6.57
CA LEU A 35 -8.60 -5.24 5.46
C LEU A 35 -7.79 -6.51 5.78
N GLY A 36 -7.26 -6.65 7.00
CA GLY A 36 -6.48 -7.82 7.43
C GLY A 36 -5.05 -7.87 6.86
N LEU A 37 -4.52 -6.75 6.36
CA LEU A 37 -3.18 -6.67 5.74
C LEU A 37 -2.07 -6.28 6.71
N GLU A 38 -2.34 -6.23 8.02
CA GLU A 38 -1.39 -5.83 9.06
C GLU A 38 -0.07 -6.60 8.97
N ALA A 39 -0.12 -7.93 8.75
CA ALA A 39 1.07 -8.78 8.63
C ALA A 39 1.97 -8.44 7.42
N SER A 40 1.45 -7.68 6.44
CA SER A 40 2.21 -7.22 5.28
C SER A 40 2.82 -5.83 5.48
N ILE A 41 2.48 -5.12 6.56
CA ILE A 41 3.04 -3.79 6.88
C ILE A 41 4.41 -3.97 7.53
N VAL A 42 5.45 -3.45 6.88
CA VAL A 42 6.84 -3.55 7.36
C VAL A 42 7.39 -2.22 7.89
N GLY A 43 6.62 -1.14 7.80
CA GLY A 43 7.00 0.16 8.33
C GLY A 43 5.84 1.16 8.32
N VAL A 44 5.80 2.00 9.33
CA VAL A 44 4.86 3.12 9.47
C VAL A 44 5.62 4.42 9.76
N THR A 45 5.06 5.56 9.40
CA THR A 45 5.59 6.86 9.86
C THR A 45 5.40 7.03 11.37
N LYS A 46 6.23 7.89 11.99
CA LYS A 46 6.02 8.40 13.36
C LYS A 46 4.97 9.51 13.37
#